data_AF-A0A6G5RIE3-F1
#
_entry.id   AF-A0A6G5RIE3-F1
#
_cell.length_a   1.000
_cell.length_b   1.000
_cell.length_c   1.000
_cell.angle_alpha   90.00
_cell.angle_beta   90.00
_cell.angle_gamma   90.00
#
_symmetry.space_group_name_H-M   'P 1'
#
loop_
_entity.id
_entity.type
_entity.pdbx_description
1 polymer ?
#
loop_
_entity_poly.entity_id
_entity_poly.type
_entity_poly.pdbx_seq_one_letter_code
_entity_poly.pdbx_strand_id
1 'polypeptide(L)' 'MRKDQENSGEDGGAPADPSLATGLSVGLSLGTAIGLVLGMTVFDNLALGLALGLGFGTAIGAGAGIGAGRKRGDQGDGP' A
#
# COMPACT_ATOMS: atom_id res chain seq x y z
N MET A 1 -19.39 28.70 26.47
CA MET A 1 -18.48 27.67 25.94
C MET A 1 -19.31 26.58 25.26
N ARG A 2 -19.50 26.66 23.95
CA ARG A 2 -19.90 25.53 23.10
C ARG A 2 -19.02 25.61 21.86
N LYS A 3 -18.23 24.55 21.67
CA LYS A 3 -17.30 24.39 20.56
C LYS A 3 -18.13 23.78 19.44
N ASP A 4 -18.57 24.61 18.51
CA ASP A 4 -19.19 24.15 17.28
C ASP A 4 -18.05 23.96 16.28
N GLN A 5 -17.29 22.88 16.49
CA GLN A 5 -16.25 22.42 15.59
C GLN A 5 -16.93 21.69 14.43
N GLU A 6 -17.50 22.47 13.51
CA GLU A 6 -17.92 21.99 12.20
C GLU A 6 -16.68 21.97 11.30
N ASN A 7 -15.87 20.92 11.44
CA ASN A 7 -14.93 20.54 10.39
C ASN A 7 -15.60 19.41 9.61
N SER A 8 -16.46 19.83 8.68
CA SER A 8 -17.11 18.97 7.71
C SER A 8 -16.03 18.29 6.88
N GLY A 9 -15.76 17.03 7.22
CA GLY A 9 -14.87 16.17 6.48
C GLY A 9 -15.32 16.09 5.02
N GLU A 10 -14.47 16.60 4.14
CA GLU A 10 -14.52 16.38 2.70
C GLU A 10 -14.31 14.88 2.42
N ASP A 11 -15.35 14.07 2.59
CA ASP A 11 -15.37 12.67 2.17
C ASP A 11 -15.77 12.59 0.69
N GLY A 12 -14.96 13.25 -0.15
CA GLY A 12 -15.13 13.35 -1.59
C GLY A 12 -14.19 12.45 -2.40
N GLY A 13 -13.55 11.46 -1.76
CA GLY A 13 -12.68 10.51 -2.44
C GLY A 13 -13.40 9.20 -2.70
N ALA A 14 -13.38 8.73 -3.96
CA ALA A 14 -13.77 7.36 -4.31
C ALA A 14 -13.19 6.36 -3.28
N PRO A 15 -13.89 5.24 -2.97
CA PRO A 15 -13.48 4.32 -1.92
C PRO A 15 -12.10 3.71 -2.25
N ALA A 16 -11.04 4.39 -1.81
CA ALA A 16 -9.69 3.86 -1.85
C ALA A 16 -9.64 2.86 -0.71
N ASP A 17 -9.84 1.59 -1.06
CA ASP A 17 -9.86 0.50 -0.11
C ASP A 17 -8.59 0.58 0.75
N PRO A 18 -8.69 0.98 2.03
CA PRO A 18 -7.52 1.38 2.83
C PRO A 18 -6.56 0.19 3.03
N SER A 19 -7.08 -1.03 2.89
CA SER A 19 -6.29 -2.26 2.88
C SER A 19 -5.43 -2.39 1.61
N LEU A 20 -5.95 -2.00 0.45
CA LEU A 20 -5.18 -1.96 -0.80
C LEU A 20 -4.10 -0.89 -0.74
N ALA A 21 -4.43 0.31 -0.24
CA ALA A 21 -3.48 1.39 -0.09
C ALA A 21 -2.32 1.01 0.84
N THR A 22 -2.63 0.40 1.99
CA THR A 22 -1.61 -0.06 2.95
C THR A 22 -0.77 -1.19 2.38
N GLY A 23 -1.40 -2.18 1.72
CA GLY A 23 -0.70 -3.29 1.09
C GLY A 23 0.28 -2.80 0.02
N LEU A 24 -0.18 -1.93 -0.88
CA LEU A 24 0.66 -1.32 -1.92
C LEU A 24 1.79 -0.49 -1.33
N SER A 25 1.54 0.31 -0.30
CA SER A 25 2.58 1.13 0.35
C SER A 25 3.72 0.26 0.91
N VAL A 26 3.36 -0.79 1.67
CA VAL A 26 4.34 -1.72 2.25
C VAL A 26 5.06 -2.50 1.16
N GLY A 27 4.32 -3.02 0.18
CA GLY A 27 4.88 -3.78 -0.93
C GLY A 27 5.84 -2.96 -1.77
N LEU A 28 5.48 -1.73 -2.13
CA LEU A 28 6.35 -0.81 -2.87
C LEU A 28 7.58 -0.42 -2.08
N SER A 29 7.46 -0.12 -0.78
CA SER A 29 8.60 0.23 0.07
C SER A 29 9.60 -0.93 0.16
N LEU A 30 9.10 -2.15 0.40
CA LEU A 30 9.94 -3.34 0.48
C LEU A 30 10.56 -3.69 -0.88
N GLY A 31 9.75 -3.66 -1.93
CA GLY A 31 10.16 -3.94 -3.29
C GLY A 31 11.21 -2.96 -3.81
N THR A 32 11.04 -1.66 -3.56
CA THR A 32 12.06 -0.65 -3.92
C THR A 32 13.35 -0.84 -3.14
N ALA A 33 13.30 -1.07 -1.82
CA ALA A 33 14.51 -1.32 -1.03
C ALA A 33 15.29 -2.53 -1.55
N ILE A 34 14.61 -3.66 -1.78
CA ILE A 34 15.21 -4.89 -2.31
C ILE A 34 15.73 -4.66 -3.74
N GLY A 35 14.94 -4.02 -4.60
CA GLY A 35 15.30 -3.73 -5.98
C GLY A 35 16.53 -2.83 -6.11
N LEU A 36 16.64 -1.81 -5.25
CA LEU A 36 17.83 -0.95 -5.18
C LEU A 36 19.08 -1.74 -4.80
N VAL A 37 18.98 -2.60 -3.78
CA VAL A 37 20.10 -3.45 -3.35
C VAL A 37 20.49 -4.41 -4.48
N LEU A 38 19.55 -5.16 -5.07
CA LEU A 38 19.87 -6.08 -6.17
C LEU A 38 20.40 -5.34 -7.41
N GLY A 39 19.82 -4.20 -7.76
CA GLY A 39 20.24 -3.40 -8.90
C GLY A 39 21.68 -2.92 -8.77
N MET A 40 22.06 -2.42 -7.60
CA MET A 40 23.39 -1.89 -7.33
C MET A 40 24.43 -2.98 -7.05
N THR A 41 24.05 -4.09 -6.41
CA THR A 41 25.01 -5.11 -5.94
C THR A 41 25.15 -6.31 -6.88
N VAL A 42 24.09 -6.66 -7.63
CA VAL A 42 24.07 -7.87 -8.48
C VAL A 42 24.15 -7.50 -9.95
N PHE A 43 23.33 -6.54 -10.39
CA PHE A 43 23.19 -6.21 -11.82
C PHE A 43 24.03 -5.02 -12.27
N ASP A 44 24.64 -4.27 -11.34
CA ASP A 44 25.31 -2.98 -11.59
C ASP A 44 24.43 -2.04 -12.45
N ASN A 45 23.11 -2.17 -12.30
CA ASN A 45 22.09 -1.50 -13.09
C ASN A 45 20.89 -1.16 -12.22
N LEU A 46 20.84 0.11 -11.82
CA LEU A 46 19.75 0.66 -11.02
C LEU A 46 18.39 0.49 -11.71
N ALA A 47 18.35 0.64 -13.03
CA ALA A 47 17.11 0.52 -13.81
C ALA A 47 16.52 -0.89 -13.74
N LEU A 48 17.35 -1.93 -13.88
CA LEU A 48 16.89 -3.32 -13.76
C LEU A 48 16.47 -3.65 -12.33
N GLY A 49 17.24 -3.20 -11.35
CA GLY A 49 16.90 -3.37 -9.94
C GLY A 49 15.55 -2.73 -9.57
N LEU A 50 15.33 -1.48 -9.98
CA LEU A 50 14.06 -0.78 -9.75
C LEU A 50 12.90 -1.43 -10.49
N ALA A 51 13.08 -1.85 -11.75
CA ALA A 51 12.02 -2.52 -12.51
C ALA A 51 11.56 -3.81 -11.82
N LEU A 52 12.52 -4.64 -11.38
CA LEU A 52 12.22 -5.87 -10.63
C LEU A 52 11.62 -5.56 -9.26
N GLY A 53 12.20 -4.61 -8.53
CA GLY A 53 11.75 -4.21 -7.20
C GLY A 53 10.33 -3.66 -7.19
N LEU A 54 10.00 -2.78 -8.15
CA LEU A 54 8.66 -2.24 -8.32
C LEU A 54 7.67 -3.33 -8.77
N GLY A 55 8.05 -4.21 -9.69
CA GLY A 55 7.20 -5.31 -10.15
C GLY A 55 6.85 -6.29 -9.02
N PHE A 56 7.84 -6.75 -8.26
CA PHE A 56 7.62 -7.61 -7.10
C PHE A 56 6.88 -6.87 -5.97
N GLY A 57 7.27 -5.63 -5.68
CA GLY A 57 6.67 -4.82 -4.63
C GLY A 57 5.19 -4.53 -4.88
N THR A 58 4.81 -4.21 -6.12
CA THR A 58 3.40 -4.04 -6.49
C THR A 58 2.64 -5.36 -6.48
N ALA A 59 3.21 -6.46 -6.99
CA ALA A 59 2.55 -7.77 -6.95
C ALA A 59 2.27 -8.25 -5.51
N ILE A 60 3.26 -8.14 -4.63
CA ILE A 60 3.14 -8.49 -3.20
C ILE A 60 2.17 -7.53 -2.51
N GLY A 61 2.32 -6.23 -2.75
CA GLY A 61 1.49 -5.21 -2.09
C GLY A 61 0.03 -5.27 -2.51
N ALA A 62 -0.25 -5.47 -3.79
CA ALA A 62 -1.60 -5.68 -4.31
C ALA A 62 -2.18 -7.01 -3.81
N GLY A 63 -1.40 -8.10 -3.81
CA GLY A 63 -1.81 -9.39 -3.28
C GLY A 63 -2.15 -9.33 -1.78
N ALA A 64 -1.32 -8.66 -1.00
CA ALA A 64 -1.52 -8.46 0.44
C ALA A 64 -2.75 -7.58 0.71
N GLY A 65 -2.95 -6.50 -0.06
CA GLY A 65 -4.11 -5.63 0.07
C GLY A 65 -5.44 -6.34 -0.26
N ILE A 66 -5.47 -7.14 -1.33
CA ILE A 66 -6.65 -7.93 -1.71
C ILE A 66 -6.92 -9.06 -0.71
N GLY A 67 -5.86 -9.70 -0.19
CA GLY A 67 -5.97 -10.75 0.83
C GLY A 67 -6.43 -10.22 2.19
N ALA A 68 -5.98 -9.03 2.59
CA ALA A 68 -6.35 -8.39 3.84
C ALA A 68 -7.75 -7.77 3.80
N GLY A 69 -8.15 -7.15 2.68
CA GLY A 69 -9.49 -6.60 2.50
C GLY A 69 -10.59 -7.66 2.61
N ARG A 70 -10.33 -8.87 2.09
CA ARG A 70 -11.25 -10.02 2.22
C ARG A 70 -11.41 -10.54 3.65
N LYS A 71 -10.44 -10.30 4.54
CA LYS A 71 -10.50 -10.73 5.95
C LYS A 71 -11.09 -9.65 6.87
N ARG A 72 -11.11 -8.38 6.44
CA ARG A 72 -11.61 -7.24 7.23
C ARG A 72 -13.04 -6.82 6.86
N GLY A 73 -13.62 -7.37 5.79
CA GLY A 73 -15.05 -7.22 5.46
C GLY A 73 -16.01 -8.02 6.36
N ASP A 74 -15.50 -8.90 7.24
CA ASP A 74 -16.30 -9.79 8.10
C ASP A 74 -16.17 -9.43 9.60
N GLN A 75 -15.60 -8.27 9.94
CA GLN A 75 -15.41 -7.85 11.33
C GLN A 75 -15.80 -6.38 11.49
N GLY A 76 -17.08 -6.11 11.26
CA GLY A 76 -17.70 -4.81 11.52
C GLY A 76 -19.18 -4.89 11.94
N ASP A 77 -19.75 -6.09 12.08
CA ASP A 77 -21.12 -6.24 12.55
C ASP A 77 -21.15 -6.77 13.99
N GLY A 78 -21.49 -5.85 14.89
CA GLY A 78 -22.17 -6.09 16.16
C GLY A 78 -21.33 -6.00 17.43
N PRO A 79 -21.97 -5.82 18.61
CA PRO A 79 -23.27 -5.20 18.90
C PRO A 79 -23.19 -3.72 19.38
#